data_AF-A0A2Z3QVK2-F1
#
_entry.id   AF-A0A2Z3QVK2-F1
#
_cell.length_a   1.000
_cell.length_b   1.000
_cell.length_c   1.000
_cell.angle_alpha   90.00
_cell.angle_beta   90.00
_cell.angle_gamma   90.00
#
_symmetry.space_group_name_H-M   'P 1'
#
loop_
_entity.id
_entity.type
_entity.pdbx_description
1 polymer ?
#
loop_
_entity_poly.entity_id
_entity_poly.type
_entity_poly.pdbx_seq_one_letter_code
_entity_poly.pdbx_strand_id
1 'polypeptide(L)'
;MDAAEDVALPAELVTRLRARWQLLIDIAVWGDIKSEQLGLLTRLRKRILELGERLKSLDADRAWIPKRRERIKNLLGSCLSARDTLLQTERAAQGVTGGGDVDALSQILVDLHRIMTTELQEHENAWAETLQALNKGSLEEEEDI
;
A
#
# COMPACT_ATOMS: atom_id res chain seq x y z
N MET A 1 -20.57 13.86 10.75
CA MET A 1 -19.64 13.08 9.92
C MET A 1 -18.46 13.98 9.68
N ASP A 2 -17.36 13.68 10.35
CA ASP A 2 -16.23 14.59 10.49
C ASP A 2 -15.43 14.62 9.18
N ALA A 3 -14.89 15.78 8.76
CA ALA A 3 -14.23 15.93 7.46
C ALA A 3 -12.94 15.09 7.29
N ALA A 4 -12.53 14.39 8.36
CA ALA A 4 -11.44 13.44 8.43
C ALA A 4 -11.86 11.99 8.08
N GLU A 5 -13.13 11.60 8.26
CA GLU A 5 -13.61 10.23 7.97
C GLU A 5 -13.56 9.92 6.46
N ASP A 6 -13.75 10.91 5.60
CA ASP A 6 -13.84 10.73 4.14
C ASP A 6 -12.49 10.42 3.43
N VAL A 7 -11.37 10.44 4.16
CA VAL A 7 -10.00 10.21 3.61
C VAL A 7 -9.18 9.25 4.45
N ALA A 8 -9.85 8.46 5.31
CA ALA A 8 -9.22 7.42 6.10
C ALA A 8 -9.51 6.04 5.50
N LEU A 9 -8.56 5.11 5.64
CA LEU A 9 -8.84 3.69 5.43
C LEU A 9 -9.54 3.11 6.67
N PRO A 10 -10.38 2.07 6.50
CA PRO A 10 -10.88 1.30 7.62
C PRO A 10 -9.72 0.75 8.48
N ALA A 11 -9.83 0.89 9.80
CA ALA A 11 -8.79 0.48 10.74
C ALA A 11 -8.49 -1.03 10.65
N GLU A 12 -9.51 -1.84 10.35
CA GLU A 12 -9.38 -3.28 10.13
C GLU A 12 -8.53 -3.60 8.91
N LEU A 13 -8.69 -2.85 7.82
CA LEU A 13 -7.89 -3.02 6.60
C LEU A 13 -6.42 -2.67 6.87
N VAL A 14 -6.16 -1.53 7.53
CA VAL A 14 -4.80 -1.15 7.93
C VAL A 14 -4.18 -2.21 8.84
N THR A 15 -4.93 -2.73 9.80
CA THR A 15 -4.47 -3.78 10.72
C THR A 15 -4.10 -5.06 9.96
N ARG A 16 -4.92 -5.48 8.99
CA ARG A 16 -4.62 -6.65 8.15
C ARG A 16 -3.37 -6.44 7.30
N LEU A 17 -3.24 -5.30 6.62
CA LEU A 17 -2.05 -4.96 5.83
C LEU A 17 -0.78 -4.99 6.69
N ARG A 18 -0.83 -4.35 7.87
CA ARG A 18 0.26 -4.34 8.83
C ARG A 18 0.63 -5.75 9.30
N ALA A 19 -0.36 -6.57 9.65
CA ALA A 19 -0.13 -7.93 10.11
C ALA A 19 0.57 -8.78 9.04
N ARG A 20 0.16 -8.66 7.77
CA ARG A 20 0.77 -9.42 6.67
C ARG A 20 2.19 -8.95 6.37
N TRP A 21 2.42 -7.64 6.38
CA TRP A 21 3.76 -7.09 6.27
C TRP A 21 4.68 -7.55 7.42
N GLN A 22 4.16 -7.62 8.66
CA GLN A 22 4.94 -8.08 9.81
C GLN A 22 5.39 -9.54 9.66
N LEU A 23 4.52 -10.42 9.15
CA LEU A 23 4.88 -11.80 8.82
C LEU A 23 5.93 -11.84 7.70
N LEU A 24 5.80 -10.97 6.70
CA LEU A 24 6.73 -10.91 5.57
C LEU A 24 8.15 -10.54 6.00
N ILE A 25 8.30 -9.52 6.86
CA ILE A 25 9.61 -9.11 7.37
C ILE A 25 10.19 -10.13 8.35
N ASP A 26 9.34 -10.80 9.14
CA ASP A 26 9.76 -11.87 10.05
C ASP A 26 10.40 -13.03 9.28
N ILE A 27 9.72 -13.55 8.24
CA ILE A 27 10.28 -14.58 7.37
C ILE A 27 11.56 -14.10 6.67
N ALA A 28 11.57 -12.86 6.17
CA ALA A 28 12.73 -12.38 5.43
C ALA A 28 13.99 -12.26 6.30
N VAL A 29 13.84 -11.99 7.59
CA VAL A 29 14.95 -11.78 8.54
C VAL A 29 15.31 -13.07 9.28
N TRP A 30 14.31 -13.80 9.79
CA TRP A 30 14.46 -14.93 10.69
C TRP A 30 14.12 -16.29 10.07
N GLY A 31 13.36 -16.31 8.97
CA GLY A 31 12.95 -17.53 8.29
C GLY A 31 14.07 -18.21 7.49
N ASP A 32 13.85 -19.48 7.18
CA ASP A 32 14.68 -20.26 6.27
C ASP A 32 14.26 -20.02 4.82
N ILE A 33 14.87 -19.01 4.21
CA ILE A 33 14.76 -18.71 2.77
C ILE A 33 16.15 -18.63 2.13
N LYS A 34 16.27 -19.12 0.90
CA LYS A 34 17.52 -19.28 0.16
C LYS A 34 17.38 -18.78 -1.26
N SER A 35 18.50 -18.31 -1.81
CA SER A 35 18.62 -17.90 -3.20
C SER A 35 20.03 -18.22 -3.67
N GLU A 36 20.14 -18.64 -4.92
CA GLU A 36 21.44 -18.82 -5.60
C GLU A 36 22.02 -17.47 -6.09
N GLN A 37 21.20 -16.41 -6.12
CA GLN A 37 21.61 -15.10 -6.58
C GLN A 37 22.24 -14.28 -5.45
N LEU A 38 23.52 -13.92 -5.63
CA LEU A 38 24.26 -13.13 -4.66
C LEU A 38 23.54 -11.80 -4.35
N GLY A 39 23.34 -11.51 -3.07
CA GLY A 39 22.73 -10.27 -2.60
C GLY A 39 21.22 -10.14 -2.86
N LEU A 40 20.55 -11.16 -3.40
CA LEU A 40 19.10 -11.12 -3.61
C LEU A 40 18.34 -10.96 -2.29
N LEU A 41 18.68 -11.75 -1.27
CA LEU A 41 17.98 -11.70 0.03
C LEU A 41 18.12 -10.32 0.69
N THR A 42 19.29 -9.67 0.56
CA THR A 42 19.50 -8.30 1.04
C THR A 42 18.62 -7.30 0.30
N ARG A 43 18.51 -7.42 -1.04
CA ARG A 43 17.62 -6.57 -1.84
C ARG A 43 16.15 -6.80 -1.47
N LEU A 44 15.75 -8.06 -1.30
CA LEU A 44 14.38 -8.42 -0.91
C LEU A 44 14.01 -7.81 0.44
N ARG A 45 14.86 -7.96 1.48
CA ARG A 45 14.65 -7.33 2.79
C ARG A 45 14.47 -5.81 2.70
N LYS A 46 15.29 -5.15 1.88
CA LYS A 46 15.15 -3.70 1.63
C LYS A 46 13.80 -3.37 1.00
N ARG A 47 13.34 -4.14 0.01
CA ARG A 47 12.02 -3.94 -0.61
C ARG A 47 10.86 -4.16 0.36
N ILE A 48 10.95 -5.19 1.20
CA ILE A 48 9.95 -5.45 2.24
C ILE A 48 9.89 -4.29 3.24
N LEU A 49 11.04 -3.73 3.64
CA LEU A 49 11.07 -2.55 4.52
C LEU A 49 10.44 -1.33 3.84
N GLU A 50 10.80 -1.06 2.58
CA GLU A 50 10.20 0.02 1.79
C GLU A 50 8.68 -0.15 1.66
N LEU A 51 8.19 -1.38 1.46
CA LEU A 51 6.77 -1.69 1.42
C LEU A 51 6.07 -1.32 2.73
N GLY A 52 6.67 -1.65 3.88
CA GLY A 52 6.14 -1.28 5.20
C GLY A 52 5.96 0.23 5.36
N GLU A 53 6.93 1.01 4.91
CA GLU A 53 6.83 2.48 4.92
C GLU A 53 5.71 2.98 4.00
N ARG A 54 5.50 2.37 2.83
CA ARG A 54 4.37 2.73 1.95
C ARG A 54 3.02 2.36 2.55
N LEU A 55 2.91 1.20 3.19
CA LEU A 55 1.70 0.80 3.90
C LEU A 55 1.40 1.74 5.08
N LYS A 56 2.41 2.15 5.83
CA LYS A 56 2.27 3.15 6.90
C LYS A 56 1.75 4.48 6.37
N SER A 57 2.21 4.92 5.21
CA SER A 57 1.71 6.14 4.58
C SER A 57 0.22 6.08 4.24
N LEU A 58 -0.37 4.91 4.03
CA LEU A 58 -1.81 4.81 3.77
C LEU A 58 -2.64 5.31 4.98
N ASP A 59 -2.20 4.99 6.19
CA ASP A 59 -2.83 5.35 7.48
C ASP A 59 -2.36 6.70 8.04
N ALA A 60 -1.53 7.45 7.29
CA ALA A 60 -1.01 8.72 7.78
C ALA A 60 -2.12 9.77 7.93
N ASP A 61 -2.09 10.52 9.03
CA ASP A 61 -2.96 11.69 9.21
C ASP A 61 -2.68 12.74 8.12
N ARG A 62 -3.76 13.19 7.48
CA ARG A 62 -3.76 14.17 6.40
C ARG A 62 -4.49 15.45 6.76
N ALA A 63 -4.95 15.61 8.01
CA ALA A 63 -5.65 16.81 8.48
C ALA A 63 -4.81 18.09 8.30
N TRP A 64 -3.48 17.98 8.29
CA TRP A 64 -2.56 19.08 8.04
C TRP A 64 -2.65 19.67 6.61
N ILE A 65 -3.20 18.94 5.63
CA ILE A 65 -3.43 19.45 4.27
C ILE A 65 -4.80 20.16 4.27
N PRO A 66 -4.86 21.50 4.04
CA PRO A 66 -6.10 22.25 4.21
C PRO A 66 -7.19 21.89 3.21
N LYS A 67 -6.81 21.69 1.94
CA LYS A 67 -7.76 21.43 0.84
C LYS A 67 -8.08 19.95 0.76
N ARG A 68 -9.37 19.58 0.89
CA ARG A 68 -9.86 18.20 0.77
C ARG A 68 -9.42 17.52 -0.54
N ARG A 69 -9.47 18.25 -1.66
CA ARG A 69 -8.98 17.78 -2.96
C ARG A 69 -7.52 17.29 -2.90
N GLU A 70 -6.67 18.06 -2.23
CA GLU A 70 -5.24 17.74 -2.11
C GLU A 70 -4.99 16.59 -1.12
N ARG A 71 -5.82 16.45 -0.08
CA ARG A 71 -5.82 15.26 0.80
C ARG A 71 -6.07 13.98 0.01
N ILE A 72 -7.12 13.99 -0.83
CA ILE A 72 -7.50 12.83 -1.64
C ILE A 72 -6.41 12.51 -2.67
N LYS A 73 -5.87 13.51 -3.39
CA LYS A 73 -4.75 13.29 -4.33
C LYS A 73 -3.54 12.67 -3.65
N ASN A 74 -3.16 13.18 -2.47
CA ASN A 74 -2.05 12.64 -1.70
C ASN A 74 -2.29 11.18 -1.27
N LEU A 75 -3.50 10.85 -0.84
CA LEU A 75 -3.90 9.49 -0.48
C LEU A 75 -3.85 8.54 -1.69
N LEU A 76 -4.44 8.92 -2.81
CA LEU A 76 -4.38 8.13 -4.06
C LEU A 76 -2.93 7.90 -4.53
N GLY A 77 -2.07 8.92 -4.42
CA GLY A 77 -0.64 8.79 -4.69
C GLY A 77 0.06 7.81 -3.74
N SER A 78 -0.36 7.76 -2.47
CA SER A 78 0.15 6.81 -1.49
C SER A 78 -0.26 5.38 -1.84
N CYS A 79 -1.51 5.16 -2.27
CA CYS A 79 -2.00 3.86 -2.74
C CYS A 79 -1.22 3.36 -3.95
N LEU A 80 -1.01 4.22 -4.96
CA LEU A 80 -0.19 3.90 -6.13
C LEU A 80 1.23 3.49 -5.73
N SER A 81 1.89 4.29 -4.88
CA SER A 81 3.25 4.00 -4.41
C SER A 81 3.34 2.67 -3.64
N ALA A 82 2.32 2.34 -2.83
CA ALA A 82 2.27 1.07 -2.12
C ALA A 82 2.15 -0.11 -3.09
N ARG A 83 1.25 -0.05 -4.09
CA ARG A 83 1.11 -1.11 -5.10
C ARG A 83 2.37 -1.30 -5.92
N ASP A 84 2.98 -0.22 -6.39
CA ASP A 84 4.22 -0.30 -7.17
C ASP A 84 5.35 -0.94 -6.35
N THR A 85 5.41 -0.64 -5.06
CA THR A 85 6.41 -1.22 -4.14
C THR A 85 6.10 -2.70 -3.87
N LEU A 86 4.83 -3.08 -3.77
CA LEU A 86 4.44 -4.49 -3.65
C LEU A 86 4.86 -5.27 -4.90
N LEU A 87 4.54 -4.79 -6.11
CA LEU A 87 4.94 -5.44 -7.36
C LEU A 87 6.46 -5.60 -7.48
N GLN A 88 7.23 -4.60 -7.02
CA GLN A 88 8.69 -4.69 -6.98
C GLN A 88 9.17 -5.72 -5.94
N THR A 89 8.47 -5.85 -4.82
CA THR A 89 8.76 -6.84 -3.77
C THR A 89 8.48 -8.25 -4.28
N GLU A 90 7.35 -8.47 -4.93
CA GLU A 90 6.99 -9.74 -5.57
C GLU A 90 8.02 -10.15 -6.61
N ARG A 91 8.42 -9.23 -7.51
CA ARG A 91 9.48 -9.48 -8.50
C ARG A 91 10.82 -9.84 -7.84
N ALA A 92 11.17 -9.19 -6.73
CA ALA A 92 12.39 -9.53 -6.00
C ALA A 92 12.29 -10.92 -5.34
N ALA A 93 11.10 -11.31 -4.88
CA ALA A 93 10.86 -12.60 -4.24
C ALA A 93 10.93 -13.78 -5.22
N GLN A 94 10.71 -13.56 -6.53
CA GLN A 94 10.80 -14.62 -7.55
C GLN A 94 12.16 -15.32 -7.61
N GLY A 95 13.25 -14.68 -7.15
CA GLY A 95 14.57 -15.32 -7.08
C GLY A 95 14.86 -16.04 -5.77
N VAL A 96 13.90 -16.15 -4.85
CA VAL A 96 13.97 -17.05 -3.70
C VAL A 96 13.59 -18.46 -4.18
N THR A 97 14.51 -19.40 -4.07
CA THR A 97 14.40 -20.72 -4.73
C THR A 97 14.42 -21.90 -3.77
N GLY A 98 14.59 -21.68 -2.47
CA GLY A 98 14.58 -22.78 -1.50
C GLY A 98 14.55 -22.31 -0.04
N GLY A 99 14.51 -23.29 0.88
CA GLY A 99 14.30 -23.06 2.30
C GLY A 99 12.91 -23.50 2.77
N GLY A 100 12.76 -23.77 4.06
CA GLY A 100 11.50 -24.26 4.65
C GLY A 100 10.34 -23.26 4.59
N ASP A 101 10.62 -21.97 4.47
CA ASP A 101 9.61 -20.90 4.57
C ASP A 101 9.25 -20.26 3.22
N VAL A 102 9.66 -20.83 2.09
CA VAL A 102 9.39 -20.27 0.74
C VAL A 102 7.90 -20.24 0.41
N ASP A 103 7.18 -21.30 0.77
CA ASP A 103 5.74 -21.37 0.53
C ASP A 103 5.00 -20.33 1.38
N ALA A 104 5.43 -20.15 2.64
CA ALA A 104 4.88 -19.14 3.53
C ALA A 104 5.14 -17.72 3.01
N LEU A 105 6.37 -17.43 2.56
CA LEU A 105 6.71 -16.15 1.92
C LEU A 105 5.78 -15.86 0.74
N SER A 106 5.60 -16.86 -0.14
CA SER A 106 4.80 -16.73 -1.36
C SER A 106 3.31 -16.52 -1.02
N GLN A 107 2.78 -17.26 -0.05
CA GLN A 107 1.39 -17.13 0.39
C GLN A 107 1.12 -15.74 1.00
N ILE A 108 2.03 -15.20 1.81
CA ILE A 108 1.88 -13.86 2.40
C ILE A 108 1.88 -12.78 1.32
N LEU A 109 2.73 -12.90 0.29
CA LEU A 109 2.74 -11.97 -0.83
C LEU A 109 1.44 -12.03 -1.64
N VAL A 110 0.92 -13.22 -1.90
CA VAL A 110 -0.39 -13.41 -2.55
C VAL A 110 -1.51 -12.78 -1.73
N ASP A 111 -1.51 -12.94 -0.41
CA ASP A 111 -2.50 -12.33 0.47
C ASP A 111 -2.41 -10.81 0.48
N LEU A 112 -1.21 -10.23 0.53
CA LEU A 112 -1.00 -8.78 0.39
C LEU A 112 -1.51 -8.27 -0.95
N HIS A 113 -1.17 -8.96 -2.04
CA HIS A 113 -1.63 -8.62 -3.38
C HIS A 113 -3.14 -8.59 -3.47
N ARG A 114 -3.79 -9.63 -2.97
CA ARG A 114 -5.25 -9.73 -2.95
C ARG A 114 -5.86 -8.57 -2.17
N ILE A 115 -5.41 -8.33 -0.93
CA ILE A 115 -5.93 -7.21 -0.11
C ILE A 115 -5.79 -5.87 -0.86
N MET A 116 -4.64 -5.63 -1.49
CA MET A 116 -4.38 -4.38 -2.20
C MET A 116 -5.11 -4.23 -3.53
N THR A 117 -5.44 -5.33 -4.21
CA THR A 117 -6.12 -5.29 -5.53
C THR A 117 -7.62 -5.42 -5.45
N THR A 118 -8.15 -5.96 -4.35
CA THR A 118 -9.60 -6.07 -4.14
C THR A 118 -10.08 -5.01 -3.17
N GLU A 119 -9.64 -5.05 -1.91
CA GLU A 119 -10.22 -4.24 -0.84
C GLU A 119 -9.76 -2.78 -0.91
N LEU A 120 -8.46 -2.54 -1.10
CA LEU A 120 -7.95 -1.18 -1.26
C LEU A 120 -8.49 -0.49 -2.53
N GLN A 121 -8.70 -1.26 -3.60
CA GLN A 121 -9.18 -0.74 -4.88
C GLN A 121 -10.61 -0.16 -4.77
N GLU A 122 -11.48 -0.76 -3.95
CA GLU A 122 -12.83 -0.24 -3.70
C GLU A 122 -12.78 1.17 -3.09
N HIS A 123 -11.91 1.37 -2.10
CA HIS A 123 -11.70 2.69 -1.49
C HIS A 123 -11.09 3.70 -2.46
N GLU A 124 -10.13 3.26 -3.29
CA GLU A 124 -9.54 4.11 -4.33
C GLU A 124 -10.58 4.61 -5.33
N ASN A 125 -11.51 3.75 -5.74
CA ASN A 125 -12.57 4.14 -6.67
C ASN A 125 -13.48 5.21 -6.05
N ALA A 126 -13.90 5.03 -4.79
CA ALA A 126 -14.73 6.01 -4.08
C ALA A 126 -14.01 7.37 -3.92
N TRP A 127 -12.71 7.36 -3.63
CA TRP A 127 -11.91 8.58 -3.56
C TRP A 127 -11.71 9.23 -4.93
N ALA A 128 -11.52 8.44 -5.99
CA ALA A 128 -11.42 8.95 -7.36
C ALA A 128 -12.72 9.63 -7.80
N GLU A 129 -13.87 9.03 -7.52
CA GLU A 129 -15.19 9.64 -7.76
C GLU A 129 -15.36 10.95 -6.99
N THR A 130 -15.00 10.95 -5.70
CA THR A 130 -15.03 12.16 -4.87
C THR A 130 -14.11 13.25 -5.45
N LEU A 131 -12.92 12.89 -5.91
CA LEU A 131 -11.98 13.83 -6.53
C LEU A 131 -12.54 14.42 -7.82
N GLN A 132 -13.19 13.61 -8.65
CA GLN A 132 -13.85 14.08 -9.88
C GLN A 132 -14.97 15.06 -9.57
N ALA A 133 -15.82 14.77 -8.58
CA ALA A 133 -16.88 15.66 -8.15
C ALA A 133 -16.35 17.02 -7.64
N LEU A 134 -15.29 17.00 -6.82
CA LEU A 134 -14.63 18.22 -6.34
C LEU A 134 -14.00 19.04 -7.46
N ASN A 135 -13.44 18.39 -8.47
CA ASN A 135 -12.89 19.10 -9.63
C ASN A 135 -14.00 19.78 -10.45
N LYS A 136 -15.18 19.15 -10.56
CA LYS A 136 -16.31 19.70 -11.30
C LYS A 136 -16.88 20.96 -10.63
N GLY A 137 -17.11 20.90 -9.31
CA GLY A 137 -17.58 22.06 -8.55
C GLY A 137 -16.58 23.22 -8.52
N SER A 138 -15.27 22.94 -8.51
CA SER A 138 -14.24 23.98 -8.61
C SER A 138 -14.21 24.70 -9.96
N LEU A 139 -14.63 24.04 -11.05
CA LEU A 139 -14.71 24.64 -12.38
C LEU A 139 -15.98 25.51 -12.50
N GLU A 140 -17.10 25.05 -11.92
CA GLU A 140 -18.36 25.81 -11.87
C GLU A 140 -18.22 27.11 -11.03
N GLU A 141 -17.48 27.06 -9.91
CA GLU A 141 -17.18 28.25 -9.08
C GLU A 141 -16.23 29.26 -9.77
N GLU A 142 -15.40 28.82 -10.71
CA GLU A 142 -14.49 29.69 -11.49
C GLU A 142 -15.18 30.31 -12.72
N GLU A 143 -16.25 29.70 -13.24
CA GLU A 143 -17.05 30.25 -14.37
C GLU A 143 -18.04 31.36 -13.94
N ASP A 144 -18.40 31.43 -12.65
CA ASP A 144 -19.32 32.42 -12.08
C ASP A 144 -18.65 33.73 -11.59
N ILE A 145 -17.35 33.94 -11.88
CA ILE A 145 -16.57 35.15 -11.54
C ILE A 145 -16.15 35.90 -12.80
#